data_AF-A0A1Z5S5G2-F1
#
_entry.id   AF-A0A1Z5S5G2-F1
#
_cell.length_a   1.000
_cell.length_b   1.000
_cell.length_c   1.000
_cell.angle_alpha   90.00
_cell.angle_beta   90.00
_cell.angle_gamma   90.00
#
_symmetry.space_group_name_H-M   'P 1'
#
loop_
_entity.id
_entity.type
_entity.pdbx_description
1 polymer ?
#
loop_
_entity_poly.entity_id
_entity_poly.type
_entity_poly.pdbx_seq_one_letter_code
_entity_poly.pdbx_strand_id
1 'polypeptide(L)'
;MSECYSGKMSGGDRCDDGKRSDRMMMDGISKRSAAHGNKHAAAGTKLPSVKQQDDKTRSRRWSLKRRRMAAASPLMVWIIIAAHVIPLVQCGYITVDVITEVFDLTKRPHAEIFGIIHAIAADAMPRLEVQGHRYLGAKDLQPSALGGDGSGPARWIKIPFQGETEEDRVTIALPDSTLYLLAFMNNVGTWHCFKGCEEWFPDCVVLNSGLDERGKEWDESYPDLIKGGVEMLHTVPLGKNSDLEATRLLGRYRHGISPLTDLKSGLVRKILMYPEALRIRLVRETFSGDLWETETYISSDLEPRIFQNWGRISYLLYRSDSDG
;
A
#
# COMPACT_ATOMS: atom_id res chain seq x y z
N MET A 1 -12.53 8.98 16.36
CA MET A 1 -13.30 9.86 15.47
C MET A 1 -13.56 9.06 14.20
N SER A 2 -14.59 8.22 14.09
CA SER A 2 -16.03 8.48 13.95
C SER A 2 -16.37 9.30 12.71
N GLU A 3 -16.69 8.62 11.60
CA GLU A 3 -17.67 8.99 10.57
C GLU A 3 -17.89 7.74 9.69
N CYS A 4 -19.00 7.00 9.84
CA CYS A 4 -20.36 7.23 9.34
C CYS A 4 -20.50 7.12 7.81
N TYR A 5 -20.89 5.94 7.31
CA TYR A 5 -21.82 5.85 6.18
C TYR A 5 -22.86 4.76 6.47
N SER A 6 -24.06 5.23 6.77
CA SER A 6 -25.30 4.47 6.91
C SER A 6 -26.04 4.53 5.58
N GLY A 7 -26.44 3.38 5.05
CA GLY A 7 -27.23 3.24 3.82
C GLY A 7 -28.36 2.23 4.04
N LYS A 8 -29.58 2.76 4.14
CA LYS A 8 -30.85 2.14 4.56
C LYS A 8 -31.28 0.89 3.78
N MET A 9 -31.91 -0.03 4.53
CA MET A 9 -32.93 -0.97 4.04
C MET A 9 -34.24 -0.24 3.72
N SER A 10 -34.89 -0.62 2.61
CA SER A 10 -36.35 -0.59 2.47
C SER A 10 -36.78 -1.55 1.36
N GLY A 11 -37.69 -2.48 1.69
CA GLY A 11 -38.28 -3.41 0.74
C GLY A 11 -39.55 -2.88 0.07
N GLY A 12 -40.04 -3.68 -0.89
CA GLY A 12 -41.46 -4.04 -1.02
C GLY A 12 -42.40 -3.12 -1.82
N ASP A 13 -42.83 -3.69 -2.95
CA ASP A 13 -44.16 -3.57 -3.61
C ASP A 13 -44.52 -2.40 -4.55
N ARG A 14 -44.55 -2.76 -5.86
CA ARG A 14 -45.71 -2.85 -6.79
C ARG A 14 -46.74 -1.69 -6.87
N CYS A 15 -46.83 -1.05 -8.07
CA CYS A 15 -47.98 -1.06 -9.00
C CYS A 15 -48.08 0.21 -9.89
N ASP A 16 -48.23 -0.06 -11.20
CA ASP A 16 -49.04 0.58 -12.27
C ASP A 16 -49.06 2.09 -12.60
N ASP A 17 -48.89 2.28 -13.92
CA ASP A 17 -49.61 3.12 -14.89
C ASP A 17 -49.68 4.65 -14.81
N GLY A 18 -49.43 5.28 -15.97
CA GLY A 18 -50.24 6.43 -16.41
C GLY A 18 -49.50 7.64 -16.96
N LYS A 19 -49.29 7.64 -18.29
CA LYS A 19 -49.18 8.78 -19.22
C LYS A 19 -49.47 10.20 -18.67
N ARG A 20 -48.62 11.19 -18.97
CA ARG A 20 -48.98 12.37 -19.81
C ARG A 20 -47.79 13.27 -20.19
N SER A 21 -47.98 13.86 -21.36
CA SER A 21 -47.13 14.75 -22.18
C SER A 21 -46.98 16.18 -21.65
N ASP A 22 -45.93 16.85 -22.16
CA ASP A 22 -45.78 18.29 -22.49
C ASP A 22 -44.64 19.00 -21.73
N ARG A 23 -43.90 19.99 -22.24
CA ARG A 23 -43.49 20.53 -23.55
C ARG A 23 -42.61 21.76 -23.21
N MET A 24 -41.67 22.11 -24.10
CA MET A 24 -41.02 23.45 -24.26
C MET A 24 -39.90 23.86 -23.27
N MET A 25 -38.65 24.06 -23.75
CA MET A 25 -38.05 25.28 -24.37
C MET A 25 -37.76 26.38 -23.33
N MET A 26 -36.69 27.17 -23.32
CA MET A 26 -35.45 27.35 -24.11
C MET A 26 -34.59 28.33 -23.30
N ASP A 27 -33.26 28.27 -23.51
CA ASP A 27 -32.27 29.36 -23.55
C ASP A 27 -32.11 30.42 -22.43
N GLY A 28 -30.84 30.79 -22.19
CA GLY A 28 -30.56 32.21 -21.89
C GLY A 28 -29.33 32.58 -21.06
N ILE A 29 -28.14 32.29 -21.56
CA ILE A 29 -27.01 33.24 -21.71
C ILE A 29 -26.30 33.86 -20.47
N SER A 30 -24.98 33.80 -20.61
CA SER A 30 -23.85 34.22 -19.77
C SER A 30 -23.38 35.68 -20.00
N LYS A 31 -22.47 36.14 -19.11
CA LYS A 31 -21.46 37.24 -19.21
C LYS A 31 -21.88 38.60 -18.60
N ARG A 32 -21.26 39.00 -17.48
CA ARG A 32 -19.95 39.69 -17.25
C ARG A 32 -19.96 41.20 -17.58
N SER A 33 -19.65 42.02 -16.57
CA SER A 33 -18.41 42.84 -16.45
C SER A 33 -18.61 44.28 -15.98
N ALA A 34 -17.55 44.77 -15.29
CA ALA A 34 -17.10 46.16 -15.08
C ALA A 34 -17.82 46.98 -13.99
N ALA A 35 -17.20 47.91 -13.26
CA ALA A 35 -15.81 48.31 -12.99
C ALA A 35 -15.87 49.49 -12.00
N HIS A 36 -14.77 49.77 -11.27
CA HIS A 36 -14.29 51.04 -10.68
C HIS A 36 -13.51 50.69 -9.40
N GLY A 37 -12.31 51.18 -9.08
CA GLY A 37 -11.48 52.25 -9.62
C GLY A 37 -10.82 53.00 -8.45
N ASN A 38 -9.56 53.36 -8.63
CA ASN A 38 -8.80 54.46 -7.98
C ASN A 38 -7.98 54.18 -6.69
N LYS A 39 -6.64 54.36 -6.76
CA LYS A 39 -5.90 55.57 -6.29
C LYS A 39 -4.36 55.46 -6.43
N HIS A 40 -3.79 56.59 -6.87
CA HIS A 40 -2.40 57.09 -6.85
C HIS A 40 -1.70 56.98 -5.47
N ALA A 41 -0.39 57.15 -5.23
CA ALA A 41 0.82 57.59 -5.95
C ALA A 41 2.05 57.29 -5.05
N ALA A 42 3.26 57.26 -5.63
CA ALA A 42 4.44 58.05 -5.21
C ALA A 42 5.76 57.38 -5.66
N ALA A 43 6.59 58.14 -6.34
CA ALA A 43 7.92 57.77 -6.79
C ALA A 43 8.93 58.86 -6.42
N GLY A 44 10.18 58.43 -6.20
CA GLY A 44 11.40 59.23 -6.31
C GLY A 44 12.12 59.53 -4.99
N THR A 45 13.45 59.57 -4.89
CA THR A 45 14.58 59.16 -5.75
C THR A 45 15.89 59.35 -4.95
N LYS A 46 16.84 58.40 -5.05
CA LYS A 46 18.33 58.51 -5.11
C LYS A 46 19.16 59.47 -4.21
N LEU A 47 20.02 58.88 -3.35
CA LEU A 47 21.53 58.81 -3.33
C LEU A 47 22.39 59.96 -3.94
N PRO A 48 23.75 60.06 -3.71
CA PRO A 48 24.62 59.75 -2.53
C PRO A 48 25.86 60.71 -2.37
N SER A 49 26.85 60.30 -1.55
CA SER A 49 28.31 60.60 -1.61
C SER A 49 28.80 61.78 -0.71
N VAL A 50 30.01 61.86 -0.12
CA VAL A 50 31.28 61.07 -0.18
C VAL A 50 32.31 61.65 0.84
N LYS A 51 33.33 60.84 1.23
CA LYS A 51 34.70 61.12 1.77
C LYS A 51 34.86 61.71 3.20
N GLN A 52 35.61 61.10 4.15
CA GLN A 52 37.03 60.63 4.23
C GLN A 52 37.95 61.70 4.82
N GLN A 53 38.45 61.51 6.07
CA GLN A 53 39.85 61.84 6.41
C GLN A 53 40.31 61.32 7.79
N ASP A 54 41.52 60.78 7.77
CA ASP A 54 42.38 60.28 8.86
C ASP A 54 42.85 61.38 9.84
N ASP A 55 43.21 61.01 11.08
CA ASP A 55 44.61 60.80 11.51
C ASP A 55 44.84 61.09 13.04
N LYS A 56 45.66 60.21 13.64
CA LYS A 56 46.57 60.39 14.80
C LYS A 56 46.10 60.73 16.24
N THR A 57 46.11 59.65 17.05
CA THR A 57 46.89 59.43 18.29
C THR A 57 47.00 60.50 19.38
N ARG A 58 46.39 60.22 20.55
CA ARG A 58 47.05 60.42 21.86
C ARG A 58 46.42 59.63 23.03
N SER A 59 47.24 58.73 23.59
CA SER A 59 47.52 58.60 25.02
C SER A 59 46.49 58.01 26.02
N ARG A 60 46.98 56.93 26.68
CA ARG A 60 46.80 56.53 28.11
C ARG A 60 45.69 55.55 28.51
N ARG A 61 46.04 54.26 28.34
CA ARG A 61 46.24 53.24 29.42
C ARG A 61 45.31 53.33 30.64
N TRP A 62 44.23 52.54 30.65
CA TRP A 62 43.68 51.87 31.85
C TRP A 62 43.22 50.47 31.49
N SER A 63 43.64 49.49 32.28
CA SER A 63 43.29 48.07 32.19
C SER A 63 41.89 47.81 32.75
N LEU A 64 41.08 46.97 32.09
CA LEU A 64 40.40 45.83 32.72
C LEU A 64 39.63 44.98 31.69
N LYS A 65 39.90 43.67 31.72
CA LYS A 65 38.97 42.52 31.59
C LYS A 65 37.80 42.58 30.60
N ARG A 66 37.64 41.43 29.89
CA ARG A 66 36.50 40.95 29.05
C ARG A 66 36.71 41.29 27.56
N ARG A 67 36.66 40.37 26.59
CA ARG A 67 36.12 39.01 26.49
C ARG A 67 37.02 38.24 25.51
N ARG A 68 37.33 36.98 25.80
CA ARG A 68 37.65 36.00 24.76
C ARG A 68 36.42 35.90 23.85
N MET A 69 36.41 36.56 22.71
CA MET A 69 35.65 36.06 21.57
C MET A 69 36.59 35.07 20.90
N ALA A 70 36.48 33.80 21.30
CA ALA A 70 36.98 32.72 20.47
C ALA A 70 36.27 32.90 19.13
N ALA A 71 37.04 33.28 18.11
CA ALA A 71 36.61 33.15 16.74
C ALA A 71 36.16 31.70 16.59
N ALA A 72 34.84 31.48 16.46
CA ALA A 72 34.34 30.19 16.04
C ALA A 72 35.01 29.93 14.69
N SER A 73 35.95 28.98 14.69
CA SER A 73 36.74 28.64 13.52
C SER A 73 35.78 28.45 12.35
N PRO A 74 36.06 28.99 11.14
CA PRO A 74 35.18 28.79 9.98
C PRO A 74 34.89 27.31 9.74
N LEU A 75 35.76 26.43 10.22
CA LEU A 75 35.58 24.98 10.26
C LEU A 75 34.38 24.52 11.13
N MET A 76 34.08 25.18 12.26
CA MET A 76 32.91 24.90 13.09
C MET A 76 31.62 25.37 12.43
N VAL A 77 31.64 26.49 11.69
CA VAL A 77 30.48 26.93 10.90
C VAL A 77 30.23 25.98 9.73
N TRP A 78 31.29 25.48 9.07
CA TRP A 78 31.18 24.42 8.07
C TRP A 78 30.75 23.07 8.64
N ILE A 79 31.14 22.72 9.87
CA ILE A 79 30.64 21.53 10.57
C ILE A 79 29.17 21.69 10.95
N ILE A 80 28.72 22.87 11.36
CA ILE A 80 27.31 23.13 11.65
C ILE A 80 26.49 23.17 10.36
N ILE A 81 27.01 23.76 9.27
CA ILE A 81 26.36 23.71 7.96
C ILE A 81 26.37 22.28 7.41
N ALA A 82 27.45 21.51 7.53
CA ALA A 82 27.45 20.09 7.16
C ALA A 82 26.48 19.29 8.06
N ALA A 83 26.46 19.52 9.37
CA ALA A 83 25.54 18.84 10.30
C ALA A 83 24.08 19.32 10.20
N HIS A 84 23.81 20.45 9.55
CA HIS A 84 22.46 20.99 9.32
C HIS A 84 22.03 20.94 7.85
N VAL A 85 22.94 20.56 6.94
CA VAL A 85 22.64 20.14 5.56
C VAL A 85 22.59 18.61 5.46
N ILE A 86 23.20 17.87 6.41
CA ILE A 86 23.05 16.41 6.60
C ILE A 86 21.88 16.05 7.55
N PRO A 87 20.75 16.79 7.51
CA PRO A 87 19.46 16.12 7.72
C PRO A 87 18.44 16.60 6.70
N LEU A 88 18.83 16.70 5.43
CA LEU A 88 17.89 16.71 4.30
C LEU A 88 18.39 15.81 3.16
N VAL A 89 19.15 14.76 3.51
CA VAL A 89 18.92 13.51 2.79
C VAL A 89 17.51 13.13 3.21
N GLN A 90 16.53 13.45 2.37
CA GLN A 90 15.37 12.59 2.25
C GLN A 90 15.96 11.19 2.22
N CYS A 91 15.90 10.46 3.33
CA CYS A 91 16.04 9.01 3.29
C CYS A 91 14.87 8.59 2.42
N GLY A 92 15.05 8.64 1.10
CA GLY A 92 14.26 7.86 0.19
C GLY A 92 14.46 6.46 0.70
N TYR A 93 13.46 5.94 1.40
CA TYR A 93 13.43 4.55 1.78
C TYR A 93 13.59 3.79 0.47
N ILE A 94 14.77 3.20 0.28
CA ILE A 94 15.04 2.36 -0.88
C ILE A 94 14.13 1.17 -0.68
N THR A 95 13.14 1.01 -1.56
CA THR A 95 12.28 -0.16 -1.56
C THR A 95 13.15 -1.40 -1.75
N VAL A 96 13.12 -2.31 -0.78
CA VAL A 96 13.92 -3.53 -0.82
C VAL A 96 13.05 -4.68 -1.30
N ASP A 97 13.45 -5.33 -2.39
CA ASP A 97 12.86 -6.59 -2.82
C ASP A 97 13.58 -7.76 -2.16
N VAL A 98 12.85 -8.55 -1.37
CA VAL A 98 13.28 -9.88 -0.94
C VAL A 98 12.64 -10.90 -1.86
N ILE A 99 13.47 -11.50 -2.72
CA ILE A 99 13.03 -12.54 -3.64
C ILE A 99 13.40 -13.89 -3.04
N THR A 100 12.42 -14.77 -2.86
CA THR A 100 12.69 -16.14 -2.40
C THR A 100 13.28 -16.98 -3.52
N GLU A 101 13.77 -18.17 -3.19
CA GLU A 101 13.97 -19.20 -4.21
C GLU A 101 12.63 -19.58 -4.88
N VAL A 102 12.73 -20.21 -6.06
CA VAL A 102 11.55 -20.71 -6.79
C VAL A 102 11.00 -21.94 -6.09
N PHE A 103 9.73 -21.88 -5.71
CA PHE A 103 9.01 -23.00 -5.13
C PHE A 103 8.35 -23.85 -6.22
N ASP A 104 8.93 -25.02 -6.47
CA ASP A 104 8.30 -26.07 -7.28
C ASP A 104 7.21 -26.77 -6.47
N LEU A 105 5.95 -26.43 -6.76
CA LEU A 105 4.78 -26.92 -6.06
C LEU A 105 4.56 -28.43 -6.26
N THR A 106 5.16 -29.04 -7.28
CA THR A 106 5.06 -30.48 -7.51
C THR A 106 5.96 -31.27 -6.55
N LYS A 107 7.06 -30.66 -6.10
CA LYS A 107 8.11 -31.32 -5.32
C LYS A 107 8.14 -30.89 -3.85
N ARG A 108 7.81 -29.63 -3.55
CA ARG A 108 8.01 -29.08 -2.21
C ARG A 108 6.76 -29.22 -1.33
N PRO A 109 6.93 -29.61 -0.06
CA PRO A 109 5.82 -29.63 0.89
C PRO A 109 5.45 -28.20 1.30
N HIS A 110 4.15 -27.96 1.52
CA HIS A 110 3.66 -26.65 1.93
C HIS A 110 4.30 -26.11 3.23
N ALA A 111 4.59 -26.98 4.20
CA ALA A 111 5.20 -26.57 5.47
C ALA A 111 6.55 -25.86 5.29
N GLU A 112 7.35 -26.28 4.30
CA GLU A 112 8.64 -25.68 4.00
C GLU A 112 8.46 -24.30 3.33
N ILE A 113 7.61 -24.24 2.30
CA ILE A 113 7.27 -23.00 1.59
C ILE A 113 6.75 -21.95 2.59
N PHE A 114 5.77 -22.35 3.40
CA PHE A 114 5.18 -21.49 4.43
C PHE A 114 6.23 -21.04 5.45
N GLY A 115 7.06 -21.97 5.94
CA GLY A 115 8.11 -21.67 6.93
C GLY A 115 9.08 -20.61 6.45
N ILE A 116 9.51 -20.69 5.18
CA ILE A 116 10.43 -19.71 4.57
C ILE A 116 9.74 -18.34 4.45
N ILE A 117 8.54 -18.28 3.89
CA ILE A 117 7.81 -17.01 3.70
C ILE A 117 7.51 -16.36 5.06
N HIS A 118 7.05 -17.15 6.03
CA HIS A 118 6.77 -16.68 7.39
C HIS A 118 8.04 -16.15 8.06
N ALA A 119 9.18 -16.83 7.92
CA ALA A 119 10.44 -16.35 8.48
C ALA A 119 10.85 -15.00 7.90
N ILE A 120 10.69 -14.80 6.59
CA ILE A 120 10.99 -13.51 5.93
C ILE A 120 10.05 -12.40 6.41
N ALA A 121 8.74 -12.67 6.44
CA ALA A 121 7.74 -11.72 6.92
C ALA A 121 7.98 -11.33 8.39
N ALA A 122 8.32 -12.31 9.23
CA ALA A 122 8.61 -12.12 10.64
C ALA A 122 9.98 -11.48 10.94
N ASP A 123 10.84 -11.35 9.93
CA ASP A 123 12.14 -10.68 10.05
C ASP A 123 12.05 -9.19 9.66
N ALA A 124 10.86 -8.60 9.72
CA ALA A 124 10.70 -7.17 9.54
C ALA A 124 11.30 -6.40 10.73
N MET A 125 11.96 -5.28 10.43
CA MET A 125 12.51 -4.38 11.43
C MET A 125 11.62 -3.13 11.58
N PRO A 126 11.35 -2.65 12.81
CA PRO A 126 11.73 -3.25 14.07
C PRO A 126 10.95 -4.54 14.36
N ARG A 127 11.62 -5.56 14.92
CA ARG A 127 10.95 -6.79 15.35
C ARG A 127 10.09 -6.49 16.59
N LEU A 128 8.77 -6.61 16.44
CA LEU A 128 7.82 -6.46 17.52
C LEU A 128 7.13 -7.81 17.78
N GLU A 129 7.09 -8.22 19.05
CA GLU A 129 6.44 -9.45 19.49
C GLU A 129 5.56 -9.17 20.69
N VAL A 130 4.32 -9.63 20.65
CA VAL A 130 3.31 -9.47 21.70
C VAL A 130 2.64 -10.82 21.93
N GLN A 131 2.64 -11.31 23.18
CA GLN A 131 2.06 -12.61 23.55
C GLN A 131 2.51 -13.79 22.66
N GLY A 132 3.77 -13.80 22.21
CA GLY A 132 4.32 -14.82 21.31
C GLY A 132 3.91 -14.66 19.83
N HIS A 133 3.16 -13.63 19.49
CA HIS A 133 2.81 -13.27 18.12
C HIS A 133 3.74 -12.18 17.59
N ARG A 134 4.40 -12.45 16.46
CA ARG A 134 5.23 -11.46 15.77
C ARG A 134 4.38 -10.56 14.91
N TYR A 135 4.61 -9.26 15.05
CA TYR A 135 3.99 -8.23 14.24
C TYR A 135 4.79 -8.03 12.96
N LEU A 136 4.06 -7.66 11.90
CA LEU A 136 4.67 -7.25 10.65
C LEU A 136 5.45 -5.94 10.81
N GLY A 137 6.24 -5.61 9.79
CA GLY A 137 6.91 -4.32 9.70
C GLY A 137 5.92 -3.17 9.85
N ALA A 138 6.37 -2.06 10.41
CA ALA A 138 5.54 -0.87 10.53
C ALA A 138 4.99 -0.50 9.14
N LYS A 139 3.67 -0.35 9.04
CA LYS A 139 3.03 0.12 7.81
C LYS A 139 3.51 1.55 7.54
N ASP A 140 4.17 1.76 6.40
CA ASP A 140 4.51 3.10 5.97
C ASP A 140 3.24 3.95 5.91
N LEU A 141 3.33 5.17 6.43
CA LEU A 141 2.20 6.08 6.52
C LEU A 141 1.72 6.40 5.10
N GLN A 142 0.50 5.98 4.75
CA GLN A 142 -0.13 6.31 3.48
C GLN A 142 -0.18 7.85 3.23
N PRO A 143 -0.29 8.30 1.97
CA PRO A 143 0.00 9.69 1.58
C PRO A 143 -0.80 10.77 2.33
N SER A 144 -0.06 11.78 2.78
CA SER A 144 -0.39 13.21 2.97
C SER A 144 -1.47 13.67 3.96
N ALA A 145 -2.55 12.91 4.23
CA ALA A 145 -3.59 13.39 5.16
C ALA A 145 -3.19 13.27 6.64
N LEU A 146 -2.22 12.41 6.95
CA LEU A 146 -1.76 12.09 8.31
C LEU A 146 -0.24 12.26 8.49
N GLY A 147 0.43 12.96 7.59
CA GLY A 147 1.87 13.23 7.70
C GLY A 147 2.80 12.10 7.23
N GLY A 148 2.27 11.12 6.50
CA GLY A 148 3.10 10.19 5.72
C GLY A 148 3.70 10.86 4.49
N ASP A 149 4.94 10.52 4.16
CA ASP A 149 5.63 11.03 2.97
C ASP A 149 5.08 10.45 1.65
N GLY A 150 4.12 9.52 1.74
CA GLY A 150 3.51 8.86 0.59
C GLY A 150 4.43 7.85 -0.08
N SER A 151 5.54 7.48 0.56
CA SER A 151 6.43 6.43 0.05
C SER A 151 5.74 5.06 0.11
N GLY A 152 6.02 4.25 -0.91
CA GLY A 152 5.54 2.87 -1.00
C GLY A 152 6.03 1.99 0.13
N PRO A 153 5.57 0.73 0.22
CA PRO A 153 6.03 -0.19 1.24
C PRO A 153 7.56 -0.36 1.18
N ALA A 154 8.22 -0.22 2.32
CA ALA A 154 9.68 -0.26 2.45
C ALA A 154 10.29 -1.58 1.97
N ARG A 155 9.53 -2.68 2.05
CA ARG A 155 9.99 -4.01 1.62
C ARG A 155 8.89 -4.84 0.96
N TRP A 156 9.23 -5.45 -0.17
CA TRP A 156 8.39 -6.42 -0.86
C TRP A 156 8.96 -7.81 -0.72
N ILE A 157 8.08 -8.79 -0.50
CA ILE A 157 8.37 -10.21 -0.53
C ILE A 157 7.85 -10.74 -1.87
N LYS A 158 8.76 -11.09 -2.78
CA LYS A 158 8.46 -11.62 -4.10
C LYS A 158 8.68 -13.13 -4.09
N ILE A 159 7.62 -13.88 -4.38
CA ILE A 159 7.58 -15.33 -4.17
C ILE A 159 7.32 -16.01 -5.52
N PRO A 160 8.35 -16.55 -6.20
CA PRO A 160 8.19 -17.28 -7.44
C PRO A 160 7.71 -18.71 -7.16
N PHE A 161 6.65 -19.10 -7.88
CA PHE A 161 6.09 -20.44 -7.90
C PHE A 161 6.22 -21.05 -9.29
N GLN A 162 6.48 -22.36 -9.30
CA GLN A 162 6.57 -23.20 -10.47
C GLN A 162 5.55 -24.34 -10.31
N GLY A 163 4.63 -24.44 -11.27
CA GLY A 163 3.66 -25.53 -11.40
C GLY A 163 4.21 -26.68 -12.23
N GLU A 164 3.32 -27.45 -12.85
CA GLU A 164 3.64 -28.69 -13.55
C GLU A 164 4.50 -28.47 -14.81
N THR A 165 4.29 -27.36 -15.51
CA THR A 165 5.01 -27.05 -16.75
C THR A 165 5.78 -25.73 -16.63
N GLU A 166 6.81 -25.54 -17.46
CA GLU A 166 7.59 -24.30 -17.54
C GLU A 166 6.72 -23.05 -17.86
N GLU A 167 5.52 -23.24 -18.39
CA GLU A 167 4.53 -22.18 -18.62
C GLU A 167 3.73 -21.82 -17.37
N ASP A 168 3.73 -22.66 -16.34
CA ASP A 168 3.01 -22.47 -15.08
C ASP A 168 3.92 -21.78 -14.07
N ARG A 169 4.36 -20.57 -14.42
CA ARG A 169 5.20 -19.75 -13.55
C ARG A 169 4.50 -18.47 -13.16
N VAL A 170 4.42 -18.23 -11.87
CA VAL A 170 3.90 -16.98 -11.32
C VAL A 170 4.80 -16.49 -10.19
N THR A 171 5.09 -15.20 -10.13
CA THR A 171 5.67 -14.58 -8.93
C THR A 171 4.63 -13.69 -8.30
N ILE A 172 4.26 -13.90 -7.04
CA ILE A 172 3.38 -12.94 -6.33
C ILE A 172 4.23 -11.95 -5.55
N ALA A 173 3.74 -10.71 -5.38
CA ALA A 173 4.40 -9.69 -4.59
C ALA A 173 3.52 -9.27 -3.41
N LEU A 174 4.08 -9.39 -2.20
CA LEU A 174 3.45 -9.05 -0.94
C LEU A 174 4.25 -7.93 -0.26
N PRO A 175 3.66 -6.80 0.15
CA PRO A 175 4.35 -5.85 1.02
C PRO A 175 4.49 -6.50 2.40
N ASP A 176 5.66 -6.38 3.02
CA ASP A 176 5.92 -7.05 4.29
C ASP A 176 5.12 -6.48 5.48
N SER A 177 4.57 -5.28 5.35
CA SER A 177 3.80 -4.57 6.37
C SER A 177 2.32 -4.94 6.41
N THR A 178 1.75 -5.43 5.30
CA THR A 178 0.33 -5.83 5.24
C THR A 178 0.12 -7.24 4.73
N LEU A 179 1.07 -7.80 3.98
CA LEU A 179 0.98 -9.06 3.23
C LEU A 179 -0.12 -9.10 2.16
N TYR A 180 -0.64 -7.96 1.69
CA TYR A 180 -1.62 -7.98 0.60
C TYR A 180 -1.00 -8.45 -0.72
N LEU A 181 -1.70 -9.29 -1.48
CA LEU A 181 -1.29 -9.61 -2.84
C LEU A 181 -1.69 -8.45 -3.74
N LEU A 182 -0.72 -7.58 -4.05
CA LEU A 182 -0.95 -6.35 -4.82
C LEU A 182 -0.49 -6.43 -6.28
N ALA A 183 0.38 -7.38 -6.58
CA ALA A 183 0.81 -7.66 -7.94
C ALA A 183 1.25 -9.12 -8.11
N PHE A 184 1.24 -9.59 -9.36
CA PHE A 184 1.89 -10.83 -9.74
C PHE A 184 2.59 -10.68 -11.09
N MET A 185 3.67 -11.43 -11.29
CA MET A 185 4.37 -11.56 -12.56
C MET A 185 4.00 -12.89 -13.19
N ASN A 186 3.57 -12.86 -14.45
CA ASN A 186 3.20 -14.07 -15.20
C ASN A 186 4.44 -14.76 -15.80
N ASN A 187 4.24 -15.83 -16.57
CA ASN A 187 5.32 -16.66 -17.11
C ASN A 187 6.21 -15.99 -18.16
N VAL A 188 5.80 -14.86 -18.72
CA VAL A 188 6.59 -14.07 -19.68
C VAL A 188 7.32 -12.89 -19.03
N GLY A 189 7.25 -12.78 -17.70
CA GLY A 189 7.92 -11.71 -16.95
C GLY A 189 7.14 -10.39 -16.92
N THR A 190 5.88 -10.37 -17.33
CA THR A 190 5.03 -9.17 -17.26
C THR A 190 4.40 -9.06 -15.87
N TRP A 191 4.63 -7.94 -15.19
CA TRP A 191 3.92 -7.60 -13.96
C TRP A 191 2.49 -7.19 -14.26
N HIS A 192 1.57 -7.69 -13.44
CA HIS A 192 0.16 -7.34 -13.39
C HIS A 192 -0.13 -6.82 -11.99
N CYS A 193 -0.70 -5.63 -11.88
CA CYS A 193 -0.82 -4.88 -10.63
C CYS A 193 -2.25 -4.35 -10.47
N PHE A 194 -2.70 -4.15 -9.24
CA PHE A 194 -3.90 -3.38 -8.98
C PHE A 194 -3.65 -1.88 -9.19
N LYS A 195 -4.68 -1.15 -9.62
CA LYS A 195 -4.68 0.31 -9.77
C LYS A 195 -4.17 0.99 -8.50
N GLY A 196 -3.26 1.95 -8.66
CA GLY A 196 -2.55 2.61 -7.56
C GLY A 196 -1.21 1.96 -7.19
N CYS A 197 -0.84 0.83 -7.79
CA CYS A 197 0.45 0.16 -7.57
C CYS A 197 1.47 0.40 -8.69
N GLU A 198 1.16 1.20 -9.71
CA GLU A 198 1.98 1.42 -10.91
C GLU A 198 3.34 2.04 -10.58
N GLU A 199 3.41 2.87 -9.54
CA GLU A 199 4.67 3.47 -9.09
C GLU A 199 5.66 2.43 -8.54
N TRP A 200 5.17 1.29 -8.03
CA TRP A 200 5.99 0.23 -7.44
C TRP A 200 6.31 -0.90 -8.41
N PHE A 201 5.51 -1.04 -9.47
CA PHE A 201 5.72 -2.01 -10.53
C PHE A 201 5.76 -1.29 -11.88
N PRO A 202 6.93 -0.74 -12.27
CA PRO A 202 7.08 -0.05 -13.54
C PRO A 202 6.61 -0.92 -14.71
N ASP A 203 5.90 -0.30 -15.64
CA ASP A 203 5.33 -0.94 -16.84
C ASP A 203 4.37 -2.10 -16.54
N CYS A 204 3.81 -2.18 -15.33
CA CYS A 204 2.81 -3.19 -15.02
C CYS A 204 1.52 -2.98 -15.80
N VAL A 205 0.86 -4.10 -16.11
CA VAL A 205 -0.49 -4.10 -16.66
C VAL A 205 -1.48 -3.95 -15.51
N VAL A 206 -2.27 -2.88 -15.55
CA VAL A 206 -3.27 -2.60 -14.50
C VAL A 206 -4.48 -3.51 -14.68
N LEU A 207 -4.67 -4.42 -13.72
CA LEU A 207 -5.69 -5.48 -13.75
C LEU A 207 -7.12 -4.93 -13.82
N ASN A 208 -7.42 -3.93 -13.00
CA ASN A 208 -8.72 -3.30 -12.83
C ASN A 208 -8.81 -1.93 -13.51
N SER A 209 -8.19 -1.81 -14.69
CA SER A 209 -8.31 -0.63 -15.55
C SER A 209 -9.70 -0.51 -16.22
N GLY A 210 -10.47 -1.60 -16.26
CA GLY A 210 -11.82 -1.66 -16.82
C GLY A 210 -12.88 -2.16 -15.82
N LEU A 211 -14.12 -2.21 -16.29
CA LEU A 211 -15.27 -2.71 -15.52
C LEU A 211 -15.28 -4.25 -15.48
N ASP A 212 -15.81 -4.82 -14.40
CA ASP A 212 -16.06 -6.25 -14.27
C ASP A 212 -17.27 -6.70 -15.12
N GLU A 213 -17.62 -8.00 -15.06
CA GLU A 213 -18.79 -8.53 -15.76
C GLU A 213 -20.13 -7.91 -15.36
N ARG A 214 -20.18 -7.13 -14.26
CA ARG A 214 -21.36 -6.42 -13.76
C ARG A 214 -21.36 -4.93 -14.17
N GLY A 215 -20.36 -4.48 -14.92
CA GLY A 215 -20.22 -3.08 -15.31
C GLY A 215 -19.75 -2.17 -14.17
N LYS A 216 -19.05 -2.72 -13.16
CA LYS A 216 -18.55 -1.99 -11.99
C LYS A 216 -17.02 -2.00 -11.96
N GLU A 217 -16.42 -0.91 -11.49
CA GLU A 217 -15.02 -0.95 -11.06
C GLU A 217 -14.85 -2.02 -9.96
N TRP A 218 -13.73 -2.72 -10.00
CA TRP A 218 -13.44 -3.83 -9.10
C TRP A 218 -12.03 -3.69 -8.53
N ASP A 219 -11.77 -4.30 -7.39
CA ASP A 219 -10.48 -4.22 -6.70
C ASP A 219 -10.07 -5.60 -6.11
N GLU A 220 -9.03 -5.60 -5.28
CA GLU A 220 -8.52 -6.80 -4.62
C GLU A 220 -9.40 -7.32 -3.47
N SER A 221 -10.53 -6.67 -3.19
CA SER A 221 -11.41 -7.06 -2.09
C SER A 221 -12.23 -8.32 -2.41
N TYR A 222 -12.53 -9.11 -1.38
CA TYR A 222 -13.28 -10.35 -1.53
C TYR A 222 -14.62 -10.21 -2.28
N PRO A 223 -15.46 -9.19 -2.05
CA PRO A 223 -16.72 -9.03 -2.80
C PRO A 223 -16.55 -8.88 -4.33
N ASP A 224 -15.37 -8.43 -4.76
CA ASP A 224 -15.04 -8.23 -6.16
C ASP A 224 -14.24 -9.40 -6.76
N LEU A 225 -13.51 -10.17 -5.94
CA LEU A 225 -12.83 -11.40 -6.35
C LEU A 225 -13.73 -12.65 -6.32
N ILE A 226 -14.70 -12.73 -5.42
CA ILE A 226 -15.61 -13.87 -5.31
C ILE A 226 -17.05 -13.40 -5.12
N LYS A 227 -17.96 -13.96 -5.91
CA LYS A 227 -19.39 -13.65 -5.80
C LYS A 227 -19.90 -14.07 -4.42
N GLY A 228 -20.49 -13.12 -3.70
CA GLY A 228 -20.92 -13.31 -2.31
C GLY A 228 -19.86 -12.90 -1.26
N GLY A 229 -18.66 -12.53 -1.71
CA GLY A 229 -17.61 -11.99 -0.85
C GLY A 229 -17.13 -12.97 0.21
N VAL A 230 -16.86 -12.44 1.41
CA VAL A 230 -16.23 -13.19 2.50
C VAL A 230 -17.06 -14.39 2.95
N GLU A 231 -18.39 -14.29 2.86
CA GLU A 231 -19.31 -15.37 3.21
C GLU A 231 -19.11 -16.62 2.35
N MET A 232 -18.55 -16.47 1.14
CA MET A 232 -18.36 -17.55 0.18
C MET A 232 -16.95 -18.13 0.17
N LEU A 233 -16.04 -17.70 1.06
CA LEU A 233 -14.67 -18.21 1.10
C LEU A 233 -14.58 -19.70 1.42
N HIS A 234 -15.56 -20.25 2.15
CA HIS A 234 -15.68 -21.68 2.41
C HIS A 234 -15.92 -22.52 1.14
N THR A 235 -16.21 -21.89 0.00
CA THR A 235 -16.39 -22.60 -1.30
C THR A 235 -15.14 -22.60 -2.16
N VAL A 236 -14.07 -21.89 -1.75
CA VAL A 236 -12.81 -21.86 -2.49
C VAL A 236 -12.02 -23.12 -2.14
N PRO A 237 -11.66 -23.97 -3.13
CA PRO A 237 -10.84 -25.13 -2.88
C PRO A 237 -9.43 -24.69 -2.47
N LEU A 238 -8.84 -25.41 -1.52
CA LEU A 238 -7.49 -25.21 -1.00
C LEU A 238 -6.72 -26.53 -1.06
N GLY A 239 -5.40 -26.45 -0.90
CA GLY A 239 -4.49 -27.59 -1.04
C GLY A 239 -3.69 -27.55 -2.35
N LYS A 240 -2.81 -28.52 -2.53
CA LYS A 240 -1.78 -28.52 -3.58
C LYS A 240 -2.32 -28.36 -4.99
N ASN A 241 -3.35 -29.13 -5.35
CA ASN A 241 -3.96 -29.05 -6.68
C ASN A 241 -4.61 -27.68 -6.92
N SER A 242 -5.19 -27.08 -5.89
CA SER A 242 -5.75 -25.73 -5.97
C SER A 242 -4.65 -24.69 -6.21
N ASP A 243 -3.49 -24.86 -5.57
CA ASP A 243 -2.36 -23.94 -5.76
C ASP A 243 -1.65 -24.10 -7.11
N LEU A 244 -1.55 -25.35 -7.60
CA LEU A 244 -1.08 -25.65 -8.95
C LEU A 244 -2.01 -24.99 -9.99
N GLU A 245 -3.32 -25.12 -9.79
CA GLU A 245 -4.31 -24.48 -10.67
C GLU A 245 -4.19 -22.95 -10.62
N ALA A 246 -4.11 -22.35 -9.43
CA ALA A 246 -3.92 -20.90 -9.30
C ALA A 246 -2.63 -20.43 -9.97
N THR A 247 -1.55 -21.20 -9.84
CA THR A 247 -0.26 -20.94 -10.48
C THR A 247 -0.35 -21.00 -12.00
N ARG A 248 -1.07 -21.98 -12.54
CA ARG A 248 -1.35 -22.11 -13.97
C ARG A 248 -2.17 -20.94 -14.50
N LEU A 249 -3.27 -20.59 -13.82
CA LEU A 249 -4.18 -19.51 -14.24
C LEU A 249 -3.46 -18.15 -14.27
N LEU A 250 -2.74 -17.81 -13.19
CA LEU A 250 -2.03 -16.54 -13.11
C LEU A 250 -0.77 -16.53 -14.00
N GLY A 251 -0.03 -17.64 -14.06
CA GLY A 251 1.17 -17.74 -14.88
C GLY A 251 0.89 -17.60 -16.37
N ARG A 252 -0.24 -18.12 -16.84
CA ARG A 252 -0.67 -18.02 -18.24
C ARG A 252 -1.54 -16.80 -18.53
N TYR A 253 -1.83 -15.96 -17.54
CA TYR A 253 -2.71 -14.81 -17.70
C TYR A 253 -2.18 -13.86 -18.79
N ARG A 254 -3.08 -13.45 -19.67
CA ARG A 254 -2.88 -12.45 -20.72
C ARG A 254 -4.01 -11.44 -20.65
N HIS A 255 -3.66 -10.19 -20.38
CA HIS A 255 -4.64 -9.12 -20.21
C HIS A 255 -5.46 -8.92 -21.50
N GLY A 256 -6.78 -8.71 -21.34
CA GLY A 256 -7.73 -8.60 -22.45
C GLY A 256 -8.04 -9.90 -23.21
N ILE A 257 -7.34 -11.01 -22.90
CA ILE A 257 -7.55 -12.31 -23.57
C ILE A 257 -8.07 -13.35 -22.57
N SER A 258 -7.44 -13.48 -21.41
CA SER A 258 -7.82 -14.44 -20.38
C SER A 258 -9.15 -14.04 -19.72
N PRO A 259 -10.04 -15.00 -19.39
CA PRO A 259 -11.28 -14.72 -18.69
C PRO A 259 -11.05 -14.04 -17.33
N LEU A 260 -11.83 -13.01 -17.01
CA LEU A 260 -11.76 -12.32 -15.73
C LEU A 260 -12.09 -13.25 -14.55
N THR A 261 -13.00 -14.21 -14.77
CA THR A 261 -13.35 -15.24 -13.78
C THR A 261 -12.13 -16.05 -13.38
N ASP A 262 -11.29 -16.43 -14.34
CA ASP A 262 -10.09 -17.25 -14.11
C ASP A 262 -9.03 -16.47 -13.34
N LEU A 263 -8.83 -15.19 -13.69
CA LEU A 263 -7.96 -14.28 -12.95
C LEU A 263 -8.38 -14.18 -11.48
N LYS A 264 -9.65 -13.85 -11.24
CA LYS A 264 -10.21 -13.72 -9.89
C LYS A 264 -10.12 -15.04 -9.11
N SER A 265 -10.35 -16.17 -9.79
CA SER A 265 -10.21 -17.51 -9.23
C SER A 265 -8.77 -17.83 -8.81
N GLY A 266 -7.77 -17.45 -9.62
CA GLY A 266 -6.36 -17.62 -9.28
C GLY A 266 -5.93 -16.72 -8.13
N LEU A 267 -6.37 -15.46 -8.14
CA LEU A 267 -6.07 -14.48 -7.10
C LEU A 267 -6.62 -14.90 -5.74
N VAL A 268 -7.91 -15.27 -5.65
CA VAL A 268 -8.53 -15.62 -4.36
C VAL A 268 -7.86 -16.86 -3.74
N ARG A 269 -7.50 -17.87 -4.55
CA ARG A 269 -6.75 -19.04 -4.06
C ARG A 269 -5.39 -18.65 -3.50
N LYS A 270 -4.61 -17.86 -4.24
CA LYS A 270 -3.30 -17.38 -3.75
C LYS A 270 -3.44 -16.52 -2.50
N ILE A 271 -4.43 -15.63 -2.43
CA ILE A 271 -4.69 -14.78 -1.26
C ILE A 271 -4.99 -15.63 -0.02
N LEU A 272 -5.86 -16.63 -0.13
CA LEU A 272 -6.20 -17.50 0.99
C LEU A 272 -5.01 -18.35 1.43
N MET A 273 -4.28 -18.94 0.48
CA MET A 273 -3.23 -19.91 0.76
C MET A 273 -1.93 -19.27 1.26
N TYR A 274 -1.70 -17.98 0.99
CA TYR A 274 -0.47 -17.28 1.36
C TYR A 274 -0.75 -16.13 2.33
N PRO A 275 -1.21 -14.92 1.90
CA PRO A 275 -1.57 -13.84 2.83
C PRO A 275 -2.43 -14.26 4.02
N GLU A 276 -3.56 -14.93 3.80
CA GLU A 276 -4.45 -15.27 4.91
C GLU A 276 -3.93 -16.41 5.78
N ALA A 277 -3.25 -17.39 5.20
CA ALA A 277 -2.59 -18.44 5.98
C ALA A 277 -1.44 -17.90 6.86
N LEU A 278 -0.77 -16.84 6.42
CA LEU A 278 0.24 -16.13 7.22
C LEU A 278 -0.40 -15.34 8.37
N ARG A 279 -1.56 -14.73 8.15
CA ARG A 279 -2.28 -13.91 9.14
C ARG A 279 -3.10 -14.73 10.13
N ILE A 280 -3.77 -15.78 9.66
CA ILE A 280 -4.83 -16.51 10.36
C ILE A 280 -4.46 -18.00 10.40
N ARG A 281 -4.04 -18.46 11.58
CA ARG A 281 -3.66 -19.86 11.80
C ARG A 281 -4.75 -20.86 11.37
N LEU A 282 -6.03 -20.56 11.63
CA LEU A 282 -7.15 -21.43 11.27
C LEU A 282 -7.26 -21.65 9.75
N VAL A 283 -6.94 -20.63 8.95
CA VAL A 283 -6.90 -20.77 7.49
C VAL A 283 -5.76 -21.70 7.10
N ARG A 284 -4.56 -21.49 7.64
CA ARG A 284 -3.39 -22.34 7.37
C ARG A 284 -3.63 -23.81 7.73
N GLU A 285 -4.21 -24.08 8.90
CA GLU A 285 -4.46 -25.44 9.39
C GLU A 285 -5.44 -26.21 8.52
N THR A 286 -6.26 -25.53 7.72
CA THR A 286 -7.22 -26.13 6.79
C THR A 286 -6.56 -26.99 5.70
N PHE A 287 -5.31 -26.67 5.30
CA PHE A 287 -4.61 -27.35 4.21
C PHE A 287 -3.14 -27.68 4.55
N SER A 288 -2.80 -27.74 5.85
CA SER A 288 -1.44 -28.05 6.31
C SER A 288 -1.22 -29.53 6.62
N GLY A 289 0.04 -29.95 6.66
CA GLY A 289 0.41 -31.34 6.93
C GLY A 289 -0.14 -32.28 5.87
N ASP A 290 -0.72 -33.40 6.29
CA ASP A 290 -1.27 -34.42 5.40
C ASP A 290 -2.45 -33.90 4.55
N LEU A 291 -3.12 -32.82 5.00
CA LEU A 291 -4.22 -32.19 4.26
C LEU A 291 -3.74 -31.44 3.01
N TRP A 292 -2.44 -31.13 2.90
CA TRP A 292 -1.88 -30.42 1.74
C TRP A 292 -2.14 -31.15 0.43
N GLU A 293 -2.01 -32.48 0.43
CA GLU A 293 -2.20 -33.31 -0.75
C GLU A 293 -3.68 -33.59 -1.06
N THR A 294 -4.59 -33.09 -0.22
CA THR A 294 -6.05 -33.23 -0.40
C THR A 294 -6.68 -31.88 -0.76
N GLU A 295 -7.83 -31.93 -1.44
CA GLU A 295 -8.65 -30.73 -1.62
C GLU A 295 -9.42 -30.44 -0.33
N THR A 296 -9.21 -29.26 0.23
CA THR A 296 -9.86 -28.82 1.47
C THR A 296 -10.54 -27.47 1.31
N TYR A 297 -11.32 -27.08 2.31
CA TYR A 297 -12.15 -25.89 2.30
C TYR A 297 -12.14 -25.27 3.70
N ILE A 298 -12.10 -23.94 3.76
CA ILE A 298 -12.29 -23.24 5.04
C ILE A 298 -13.65 -23.66 5.60
N SER A 299 -13.72 -23.91 6.91
CA SER A 299 -15.00 -24.23 7.56
C SER A 299 -16.00 -23.09 7.35
N SER A 300 -17.24 -23.45 7.00
CA SER A 300 -18.36 -22.50 6.93
C SER A 300 -18.64 -21.81 8.26
N ASP A 301 -18.19 -22.40 9.37
CA ASP A 301 -18.40 -21.88 10.72
C ASP A 301 -17.33 -20.84 11.11
N LEU A 302 -16.29 -20.64 10.30
CA LEU A 302 -15.28 -19.62 10.55
C LEU A 302 -15.91 -18.23 10.38
N GLU A 303 -15.89 -17.43 11.45
CA GLU A 303 -16.46 -16.07 11.46
C GLU A 303 -15.86 -15.21 10.33
N PRO A 304 -16.67 -14.83 9.31
CA PRO A 304 -16.21 -14.07 8.13
C PRO A 304 -15.55 -12.74 8.51
N ARG A 305 -15.99 -12.12 9.62
CA ARG A 305 -15.45 -10.84 10.07
C ARG A 305 -13.96 -10.89 10.42
N ILE A 306 -13.37 -12.06 10.66
CA ILE A 306 -11.93 -12.18 10.93
C ILE A 306 -11.10 -11.63 9.75
N PHE A 307 -11.47 -11.98 8.51
CA PHE A 307 -10.77 -11.52 7.30
C PHE A 307 -10.80 -10.00 7.13
N GLN A 308 -11.92 -9.37 7.48
CA GLN A 308 -12.11 -7.91 7.37
C GLN A 308 -11.49 -7.13 8.53
N ASN A 309 -11.35 -7.77 9.70
CA ASN A 309 -10.95 -7.11 10.94
C ASN A 309 -9.54 -7.49 11.41
N TRP A 310 -8.72 -8.16 10.59
CA TRP A 310 -7.37 -8.57 10.99
C TRP A 310 -6.54 -7.43 11.59
N GLY A 311 -6.54 -6.25 10.97
CA GLY A 311 -5.85 -5.07 11.51
C GLY A 311 -6.42 -4.59 12.86
N ARG A 312 -7.74 -4.63 13.03
CA ARG A 312 -8.41 -4.25 14.28
C ARG A 312 -8.14 -5.27 15.40
N ILE A 313 -8.17 -6.55 15.09
CA ILE A 313 -7.83 -7.65 16.02
C ILE A 313 -6.38 -7.50 16.46
N SER A 314 -5.46 -7.28 15.51
CA SER A 314 -4.03 -7.08 15.79
C SER A 314 -3.78 -5.85 16.67
N TYR A 315 -4.49 -4.75 16.41
CA TYR A 315 -4.43 -3.55 17.25
C TYR A 315 -4.95 -3.80 18.67
N LEU A 316 -6.08 -4.48 18.82
CA LEU A 316 -6.65 -4.79 20.13
C LEU A 316 -5.74 -5.72 20.94
N LEU A 317 -5.09 -6.68 20.28
CA LEU A 317 -4.09 -7.56 20.92
C LEU A 317 -2.87 -6.76 21.42
N TYR A 318 -2.32 -5.89 20.57
CA TYR A 318 -1.21 -5.01 20.92
C TYR A 318 -1.56 -4.10 22.10
N ARG A 319 -2.76 -3.52 22.06
CA ARG A 319 -3.26 -2.64 23.11
C ARG A 319 -3.46 -3.39 24.42
N SER A 320 -4.05 -4.59 24.38
CA SER A 320 -4.25 -5.38 25.59
C SER A 320 -2.93 -5.70 26.28
N ASP A 321 -1.88 -6.05 25.53
CA ASP A 321 -0.57 -6.35 26.09
C ASP A 321 0.13 -5.13 26.69
N SER A 322 -0.07 -3.96 26.08
CA SER A 322 0.47 -2.70 26.61
C SER A 322 -0.30 -2.14 27.80
N ASP A 323 -1.60 -2.43 27.92
CA ASP A 323 -2.47 -1.97 29.00
C ASP A 323 -2.47 -2.91 30.24
N GLY A 324 -2.01 -4.16 30.12
CA GLY A 324 -1.88 -5.15 31.22
C GLY A 324 -3.13 -5.98 31.48
#